data_AF-A0A538DN82-F1
#
_entry.id   AF-A0A538DN82-F1
#
_cell.length_a   1.000
_cell.length_b   1.000
_cell.length_c   1.000
_cell.angle_alpha   90.00
_cell.angle_beta   90.00
_cell.angle_gamma   90.00
#
_symmetry.space_group_name_H-M   'P 1'
#
loop_
_entity.id
_entity.type
_entity.pdbx_description
1 polymer ?
#
loop_
_entity_poly.entity_id
_entity_poly.type
_entity_poly.pdbx_seq_one_letter_code
_entity_poly.pdbx_strand_id
1 'polypeptide(L)'
;EQLFVAQYKKLGGKVGQTLRWNPDQVNYDTEAGRLVSGTPAGYVIIDFPETFAKFAPSLVRTGKWQASRTLMTEALRNEDVLKALGSPAEGLRGTAATSVGAPARAAFDALWKKQVKGAKPYTGFEGTAFDAANLAFLAAVKACSATGPKIKTQLRAVSGPPGKKLTYKKLDQAVKLLLAGKDINYEGAWGPIDWDKNGDPGSAVYEIWRYSNGQITTQKTITFKP
;
A
#
# COMPACT_ATOMS: atom_id res chain seq x y z
N GLU A 1 -11.11 1.94 10.04
CA GLU A 1 -12.51 2.36 10.25
C GLU A 1 -12.63 3.70 10.98
N GLN A 2 -12.24 3.80 12.26
CA GLN A 2 -12.44 4.99 13.09
C GLN A 2 -11.91 6.29 12.47
N LEU A 3 -10.68 6.28 11.95
CA LEU A 3 -10.09 7.45 11.28
C LEU A 3 -10.91 7.90 10.06
N PHE A 4 -11.36 6.96 9.23
CA PHE A 4 -12.21 7.28 8.08
C PHE A 4 -13.52 7.94 8.53
N VAL A 5 -14.21 7.34 9.51
CA VAL A 5 -15.49 7.87 10.02
C VAL A 5 -15.31 9.28 10.59
N ALA A 6 -14.25 9.51 11.37
CA ALA A 6 -13.96 10.82 11.95
C ALA A 6 -13.68 11.87 10.87
N GLN A 7 -12.81 11.58 9.90
CA GLN A 7 -12.47 12.53 8.84
C GLN A 7 -13.64 12.76 7.86
N TYR A 8 -14.38 11.71 7.50
CA TYR A 8 -15.53 11.84 6.60
C TYR A 8 -16.61 12.73 7.21
N LYS A 9 -16.91 12.56 8.50
CA LYS A 9 -17.83 13.45 9.25
C LYS A 9 -17.31 14.88 9.34
N LYS A 10 -16.01 15.06 9.62
CA LYS A 10 -15.38 16.38 9.65
C LYS A 10 -15.49 17.12 8.31
N LEU A 11 -15.46 16.38 7.19
CA LEU A 11 -15.66 16.90 5.84
C LEU A 11 -17.15 17.08 5.45
N GLY A 12 -18.09 16.93 6.40
CA GLY A 12 -19.54 17.11 6.17
C GLY A 12 -20.27 15.85 5.67
N GLY A 13 -19.57 14.72 5.54
CA GLY A 13 -20.16 13.45 5.16
C GLY A 13 -21.05 12.84 6.24
N LYS A 14 -22.09 12.11 5.83
CA LYS A 14 -22.98 11.37 6.74
C LYS A 14 -22.68 9.88 6.69
N VAL A 15 -22.38 9.29 7.84
CA VAL A 15 -22.22 7.84 7.98
C VAL A 15 -23.56 7.26 8.40
N GLY A 16 -24.22 6.53 7.49
CA GLY A 16 -25.53 5.93 7.78
C GLY A 16 -25.43 4.83 8.83
N GLN A 17 -24.48 3.91 8.66
CA GLN A 17 -24.21 2.84 9.61
C GLN A 17 -22.75 2.39 9.54
N THR A 18 -22.27 1.87 10.67
CA THR A 18 -20.99 1.15 10.78
C THR A 18 -21.30 -0.28 11.14
N LEU A 19 -20.72 -1.22 10.40
CA LEU A 19 -20.93 -2.64 10.60
C LEU A 19 -19.58 -3.32 10.83
N ARG A 20 -19.54 -4.19 11.83
CA ARG A 20 -18.47 -5.16 12.04
C ARG A 20 -19.10 -6.55 11.97
N TRP A 21 -18.37 -7.50 11.44
CA TRP A 21 -18.82 -8.89 11.30
C TRP A 21 -17.77 -9.85 11.84
N ASN A 22 -18.20 -11.05 12.20
CA ASN A 22 -17.30 -12.11 12.66
C ASN A 22 -16.83 -12.92 11.43
N PRO A 23 -15.52 -12.95 11.12
CA PRO A 23 -14.99 -13.61 9.92
C PRO A 23 -15.15 -15.15 9.90
N ASP A 24 -15.57 -15.74 11.02
CA ASP A 24 -15.80 -17.17 11.18
C ASP A 24 -17.29 -17.56 11.03
N GLN A 25 -18.16 -16.60 10.70
CA GLN A 25 -19.58 -16.90 10.46
C GLN A 25 -19.78 -17.79 9.23
N VAL A 26 -20.76 -18.69 9.32
CA VAL A 26 -21.16 -19.60 8.24
C VAL A 26 -21.80 -18.85 7.07
N ASN A 27 -22.53 -17.77 7.35
CA ASN A 27 -23.15 -16.89 6.36
C ASN A 27 -23.17 -15.44 6.86
N TYR A 28 -23.40 -14.51 5.93
CA TYR A 28 -23.36 -13.07 6.20
C TYR A 28 -24.57 -12.32 5.63
N ASP A 29 -25.70 -13.00 5.40
CA ASP A 29 -26.87 -12.40 4.75
C ASP A 29 -27.51 -11.30 5.60
N THR A 30 -27.46 -11.45 6.93
CA THR A 30 -27.94 -10.42 7.88
C THR A 30 -27.09 -9.16 7.79
N GLU A 31 -25.77 -9.31 7.83
CA GLU A 31 -24.78 -8.24 7.74
C GLU A 31 -24.85 -7.54 6.38
N ALA A 32 -24.93 -8.31 5.30
CA ALA A 32 -25.10 -7.78 3.94
C ALA A 32 -26.42 -7.02 3.79
N GLY A 33 -27.53 -7.59 4.27
CA GLY A 33 -28.85 -6.97 4.27
C GLY A 33 -28.89 -5.66 5.06
N ARG A 34 -28.23 -5.62 6.22
CA ARG A 34 -28.03 -4.39 6.99
C ARG A 34 -27.27 -3.38 6.17
N LEU A 35 -26.09 -3.73 5.63
CA LEU A 35 -25.23 -2.80 4.90
C LEU A 35 -25.93 -2.09 3.75
N VAL A 36 -26.79 -2.80 3.01
CA VAL A 36 -27.55 -2.25 1.86
C VAL A 36 -28.91 -1.65 2.24
N SER A 37 -29.30 -1.68 3.52
CA SER A 37 -30.59 -1.16 3.97
C SER A 37 -30.70 0.37 3.78
N GLY A 38 -31.92 0.85 3.50
CA GLY A 38 -32.16 2.25 3.13
C GLY A 38 -31.71 2.58 1.71
N THR A 39 -31.08 3.74 1.53
CA THR A 39 -30.61 4.25 0.24
C THR A 39 -29.17 4.81 0.33
N PRO A 40 -28.17 4.00 0.72
CA PRO A 40 -26.80 4.47 0.91
C PRO A 40 -26.24 5.09 -0.37
N ALA A 41 -25.52 6.22 -0.22
CA ALA A 41 -24.85 6.90 -1.34
C ALA A 41 -23.68 6.09 -1.92
N GLY A 42 -23.08 5.24 -1.10
CA GLY A 42 -22.00 4.33 -1.44
C GLY A 42 -21.58 3.53 -0.21
N TYR A 43 -20.58 2.69 -0.41
CA TYR A 43 -20.09 1.76 0.60
C TYR A 43 -18.59 1.96 0.80
N VAL A 44 -18.12 1.75 2.03
CA VAL A 44 -16.70 1.62 2.33
C VAL A 44 -16.49 0.27 2.98
N ILE A 45 -15.69 -0.58 2.35
CA ILE A 45 -15.38 -1.93 2.82
C ILE A 45 -13.90 -1.97 3.19
N ILE A 46 -13.64 -2.22 4.47
CA ILE A 46 -12.29 -2.36 5.04
C ILE A 46 -12.17 -3.82 5.47
N ASP A 47 -11.51 -4.63 4.65
CA ASP A 47 -11.44 -6.07 4.85
C ASP A 47 -10.17 -6.65 4.18
N PHE A 48 -9.98 -7.96 4.31
CA PHE A 48 -8.93 -8.72 3.64
C PHE A 48 -9.51 -9.64 2.55
N PRO A 49 -8.69 -10.09 1.58
CA PRO A 49 -9.17 -10.93 0.47
C PRO A 49 -9.94 -12.18 0.91
N GLU A 50 -9.45 -12.89 1.93
CA GLU A 50 -10.02 -14.16 2.40
C GLU A 50 -11.41 -13.99 3.01
N THR A 51 -11.60 -12.96 3.82
CA THR A 51 -12.85 -12.65 4.51
C THR A 51 -13.85 -11.99 3.57
N PHE A 52 -13.38 -11.10 2.69
CA PHE A 52 -14.23 -10.49 1.67
C PHE A 52 -14.76 -11.53 0.68
N ALA A 53 -13.97 -12.54 0.32
CA ALA A 53 -14.43 -13.63 -0.56
C ALA A 53 -15.63 -14.41 0.04
N LYS A 54 -15.75 -14.46 1.38
CA LYS A 54 -16.91 -15.06 2.07
C LYS A 54 -18.08 -14.08 2.19
N PHE A 55 -17.80 -12.79 2.39
CA PHE A 55 -18.82 -11.75 2.58
C PHE A 55 -19.50 -11.33 1.27
N ALA A 56 -18.72 -11.15 0.20
CA ALA A 56 -19.17 -10.61 -1.09
C ALA A 56 -20.34 -11.39 -1.72
N PRO A 57 -20.39 -12.73 -1.70
CA PRO A 57 -21.55 -13.47 -2.19
C PRO A 57 -22.87 -13.07 -1.50
N SER A 58 -22.83 -12.77 -0.21
CA SER A 58 -24.00 -12.30 0.55
C SER A 58 -24.43 -10.90 0.10
N LEU A 59 -23.47 -9.99 -0.15
CA LEU A 59 -23.75 -8.68 -0.75
C LEU A 59 -24.40 -8.81 -2.13
N VAL A 60 -23.89 -9.71 -2.97
CA VAL A 60 -24.45 -9.97 -4.31
C VAL A 60 -25.88 -10.50 -4.22
N ARG A 61 -26.15 -11.47 -3.32
CA ARG A 61 -27.49 -12.03 -3.11
C ARG A 61 -28.53 -10.98 -2.69
N THR A 62 -28.12 -9.86 -2.08
CA THR A 62 -29.07 -8.78 -1.75
C THR A 62 -29.72 -8.15 -2.98
N GLY A 63 -29.08 -8.23 -4.16
CA GLY A 63 -29.50 -7.53 -5.37
C GLY A 63 -29.43 -6.00 -5.30
N LYS A 64 -28.92 -5.43 -4.19
CA LYS A 64 -28.90 -3.98 -3.93
C LYS A 64 -27.50 -3.38 -3.90
N TRP A 65 -26.49 -4.20 -3.59
CA TRP A 65 -25.10 -3.76 -3.55
C TRP A 65 -24.59 -3.43 -4.97
N GLN A 66 -23.76 -2.39 -5.07
CA GLN A 66 -23.16 -1.95 -6.33
C GLN A 66 -21.66 -1.74 -6.15
N ALA A 67 -20.86 -2.53 -6.85
CA ALA A 67 -19.39 -2.42 -6.89
C ALA A 67 -18.93 -1.01 -7.27
N SER A 68 -19.53 -0.40 -8.28
CA SER A 68 -19.20 0.95 -8.77
C SER A 68 -19.35 2.07 -7.74
N ARG A 69 -20.10 1.82 -6.66
CA ARG A 69 -20.33 2.75 -5.53
C ARG A 69 -19.58 2.34 -4.27
N THR A 70 -18.66 1.38 -4.38
CA THR A 70 -17.92 0.83 -3.25
C THR A 70 -16.46 1.25 -3.32
N LEU A 71 -15.96 1.79 -2.21
CA LEU A 71 -14.55 2.12 -2.00
C LEU A 71 -13.93 1.12 -1.02
N MET A 72 -12.75 0.61 -1.36
CA MET A 72 -12.01 -0.38 -0.58
C MET A 72 -10.64 0.12 -0.15
N THR A 73 -10.03 -0.61 0.79
CA THR A 73 -8.64 -0.42 1.22
C THR A 73 -7.64 -1.21 0.36
N GLU A 74 -6.35 -0.98 0.61
CA GLU A 74 -5.26 -1.57 -0.19
C GLU A 74 -5.28 -3.10 -0.21
N ALA A 75 -5.66 -3.73 0.91
CA ALA A 75 -5.65 -5.18 1.06
C ALA A 75 -6.57 -5.88 0.05
N LEU A 76 -7.62 -5.19 -0.39
CA LEU A 76 -8.59 -5.69 -1.36
C LEU A 76 -8.22 -5.37 -2.82
N ARG A 77 -7.03 -4.79 -3.06
CA ARG A 77 -6.45 -4.64 -4.40
C ARG A 77 -5.92 -6.00 -4.90
N ASN A 78 -6.78 -7.00 -4.96
CA ASN A 78 -6.46 -8.39 -5.27
C ASN A 78 -7.27 -8.85 -6.48
N GLU A 79 -6.61 -8.96 -7.64
CA GLU A 79 -7.28 -9.34 -8.89
C GLU A 79 -7.92 -10.73 -8.81
N ASP A 80 -7.31 -11.69 -8.14
CA ASP A 80 -7.81 -13.06 -8.07
C ASP A 80 -9.15 -13.14 -7.34
N VAL A 81 -9.29 -12.47 -6.19
CA VAL A 81 -10.56 -12.42 -5.44
C VAL A 81 -11.63 -11.66 -6.22
N LEU A 82 -11.29 -10.54 -6.85
CA LEU A 82 -12.26 -9.77 -7.64
C LEU A 82 -12.69 -10.52 -8.92
N LYS A 83 -11.76 -11.27 -9.53
CA LYS A 83 -12.04 -12.13 -10.67
C LYS A 83 -12.92 -13.31 -10.30
N ALA A 84 -12.69 -13.92 -9.14
CA ALA A 84 -13.53 -15.00 -8.62
C ALA A 84 -14.97 -14.53 -8.35
N LEU A 85 -15.17 -13.25 -7.96
CA LEU A 85 -16.50 -12.68 -7.79
C LEU A 85 -17.24 -12.49 -9.13
N GLY A 86 -16.51 -12.25 -10.24
CA GLY A 86 -17.05 -12.12 -11.59
C GLY A 86 -17.62 -10.72 -11.89
N SER A 87 -18.67 -10.65 -12.72
CA SER A 87 -19.29 -9.38 -13.12
C SER A 87 -19.78 -8.49 -11.96
N PRO A 88 -20.19 -9.00 -10.78
CA PRO A 88 -20.52 -8.15 -9.63
C PRO A 88 -19.34 -7.34 -9.08
N ALA A 89 -18.08 -7.69 -9.36
CA ALA A 89 -16.94 -6.88 -8.95
C ALA A 89 -16.71 -5.65 -9.85
N GLU A 90 -17.35 -5.59 -11.01
CA GLU A 90 -17.06 -4.60 -12.04
C GLU A 90 -17.26 -3.16 -11.55
N GLY A 91 -16.23 -2.34 -11.71
CA GLY A 91 -16.23 -0.95 -11.28
C GLY A 91 -15.86 -0.72 -9.82
N LEU A 92 -15.52 -1.76 -9.05
CA LEU A 92 -14.95 -1.61 -7.71
C LEU A 92 -13.76 -0.66 -7.71
N ARG A 93 -13.67 0.16 -6.67
CA ARG A 93 -12.57 1.11 -6.48
C ARG A 93 -11.98 0.94 -5.10
N GLY A 94 -10.73 1.38 -4.96
CA GLY A 94 -10.12 1.51 -3.66
C GLY A 94 -8.91 2.40 -3.70
N THR A 95 -8.27 2.53 -2.56
CA THR A 95 -6.99 3.24 -2.41
C THR A 95 -5.90 2.27 -2.01
N ALA A 96 -4.69 2.45 -2.53
CA ALA A 96 -3.51 1.71 -2.10
C ALA A 96 -2.29 2.62 -2.11
N ALA A 97 -1.33 2.38 -1.22
CA ALA A 97 -0.01 2.98 -1.40
C ALA A 97 0.63 2.41 -2.68
N THR A 98 1.42 3.23 -3.37
CA THR A 98 2.09 2.86 -4.61
C THR A 98 3.45 3.54 -4.70
N SER A 99 4.32 3.03 -5.56
CA SER A 99 5.61 3.65 -5.85
C SER A 99 5.75 4.07 -7.31
N VAL A 100 4.62 4.33 -7.96
CA VAL A 100 4.61 5.00 -9.27
C VAL A 100 5.41 6.30 -9.17
N GLY A 101 6.42 6.44 -10.03
CA GLY A 101 7.33 7.57 -10.05
C GLY A 101 8.54 7.46 -9.11
N ALA A 102 8.66 6.39 -8.31
CA ALA A 102 9.84 6.19 -7.47
C ALA A 102 11.11 5.92 -8.33
N PRO A 103 12.27 6.50 -7.98
CA PRO A 103 13.46 6.49 -8.84
C PRO A 103 13.95 5.08 -9.22
N ALA A 104 13.82 4.10 -8.32
CA ALA A 104 14.31 2.74 -8.58
C ALA A 104 13.20 1.73 -8.91
N ARG A 105 11.92 2.14 -9.01
CA ARG A 105 10.78 1.22 -9.17
C ARG A 105 10.90 0.34 -10.41
N ALA A 106 11.09 0.93 -11.59
CA ALA A 106 11.16 0.16 -12.84
C ALA A 106 12.33 -0.83 -12.85
N ALA A 107 13.47 -0.43 -12.28
CA ALA A 107 14.63 -1.31 -12.16
C ALA A 107 14.35 -2.49 -11.20
N PHE A 108 13.69 -2.21 -10.07
CA PHE A 108 13.30 -3.24 -9.10
C PHE A 108 12.26 -4.19 -9.68
N ASP A 109 11.23 -3.70 -10.37
CA ASP A 109 10.23 -4.55 -11.05
C ASP A 109 10.89 -5.52 -12.04
N ALA A 110 11.86 -5.03 -12.81
CA ALA A 110 12.63 -5.87 -13.75
C ALA A 110 13.50 -6.90 -13.01
N LEU A 111 14.16 -6.51 -11.92
CA LEU A 111 14.95 -7.40 -11.08
C LEU A 111 14.08 -8.50 -10.46
N TRP A 112 12.94 -8.13 -9.88
CA TRP A 112 11.99 -9.05 -9.25
C TRP A 112 11.50 -10.10 -10.24
N LYS A 113 11.00 -9.67 -11.40
CA LYS A 113 10.52 -10.57 -12.47
C LYS A 113 11.61 -11.55 -12.94
N LYS A 114 12.86 -11.08 -13.01
CA LYS A 114 13.99 -11.90 -13.42
C LYS A 114 14.33 -12.95 -12.36
N GLN A 115 14.49 -12.54 -11.10
CA GLN A 115 15.13 -13.34 -10.06
C GLN A 115 14.15 -14.17 -9.23
N VAL A 116 12.95 -13.67 -8.99
CA VAL A 116 12.00 -14.33 -8.10
C VAL A 116 11.10 -15.26 -8.90
N LYS A 117 11.13 -16.54 -8.54
CA LYS A 117 10.27 -17.60 -9.09
C LYS A 117 9.40 -18.17 -7.97
N GLY A 118 8.12 -18.39 -8.24
CA GLY A 118 7.20 -19.01 -7.29
C GLY A 118 6.58 -18.10 -6.23
N ALA A 119 7.14 -16.91 -5.95
CA ALA A 119 6.49 -15.95 -5.06
C ALA A 119 5.30 -15.29 -5.77
N LYS A 120 4.08 -15.75 -5.43
CA LYS A 120 2.81 -15.20 -5.91
C LYS A 120 1.86 -15.04 -4.71
N PRO A 121 1.00 -14.00 -4.69
CA PRO A 121 0.90 -12.94 -5.70
C PRO A 121 2.04 -11.91 -5.57
N TYR A 122 2.47 -11.34 -6.70
CA TYR A 122 3.26 -10.11 -6.68
C TYR A 122 2.32 -8.96 -6.35
N THR A 123 2.42 -8.43 -5.14
CA THR A 123 1.49 -7.41 -4.61
C THR A 123 1.88 -6.01 -5.07
N GLY A 124 3.13 -5.83 -5.50
CA GLY A 124 3.72 -4.53 -5.80
C GLY A 124 4.43 -3.92 -4.59
N PHE A 125 4.14 -4.37 -3.36
CA PHE A 125 4.71 -3.84 -2.11
C PHE A 125 6.08 -4.39 -1.76
N GLU A 126 6.60 -5.35 -2.50
CA GLU A 126 7.87 -6.03 -2.24
C GLU A 126 9.06 -5.06 -2.23
N GLY A 127 8.93 -3.94 -2.96
CA GLY A 127 9.90 -2.85 -2.93
C GLY A 127 10.11 -2.24 -1.55
N THR A 128 9.10 -2.25 -0.67
CA THR A 128 9.19 -1.71 0.70
C THR A 128 10.19 -2.50 1.55
N ALA A 129 10.09 -3.83 1.54
CA ALA A 129 10.99 -4.71 2.27
C ALA A 129 12.40 -4.68 1.69
N PHE A 130 12.50 -4.62 0.35
CA PHE A 130 13.78 -4.46 -0.34
C PHE A 130 14.47 -3.16 0.07
N ASP A 131 13.75 -2.05 0.10
CA ASP A 131 14.28 -0.77 0.55
C ASP A 131 14.65 -0.77 2.03
N ALA A 132 13.83 -1.37 2.90
CA ALA A 132 14.13 -1.49 4.33
C ALA A 132 15.46 -2.23 4.56
N ALA A 133 15.72 -3.32 3.82
CA ALA A 133 16.96 -4.07 3.91
C ALA A 133 18.17 -3.25 3.42
N ASN A 134 18.06 -2.59 2.26
CA ASN A 134 19.12 -1.74 1.74
C ASN A 134 19.43 -0.57 2.68
N LEU A 135 18.38 0.03 3.25
CA LEU A 135 18.53 1.15 4.15
C LEU A 135 19.19 0.77 5.47
N ALA A 136 18.78 -0.35 6.07
CA ALA A 136 19.42 -0.89 7.26
C ALA A 136 20.90 -1.22 7.01
N PHE A 137 21.22 -1.80 5.85
CA PHE A 137 22.59 -2.08 5.43
C PHE A 137 23.43 -0.80 5.32
N LEU A 138 22.95 0.22 4.60
CA LEU A 138 23.67 1.49 4.42
C LEU A 138 23.85 2.22 5.77
N ALA A 139 22.83 2.22 6.62
CA ALA A 139 22.93 2.78 7.97
C ALA A 139 23.97 2.04 8.83
N ALA A 140 24.07 0.71 8.72
CA ALA A 140 25.09 -0.07 9.41
C ALA A 140 26.51 0.26 8.92
N VAL A 141 26.69 0.43 7.61
CA VAL A 141 27.96 0.87 7.01
C VAL A 141 28.37 2.24 7.54
N LYS A 142 27.45 3.22 7.55
CA LYS A 142 27.71 4.56 8.10
C LYS A 142 28.03 4.52 9.60
N ALA A 143 27.38 3.63 10.35
CA ALA A 143 27.57 3.49 11.78
C ALA A 143 28.85 2.72 12.16
N CYS A 144 29.51 2.05 11.20
CA CYS A 144 30.51 1.02 11.45
C CYS A 144 30.02 -0.01 12.50
N SER A 145 28.72 -0.37 12.46
CA SER A 145 28.09 -1.25 13.45
C SER A 145 26.80 -1.85 12.93
N ALA A 146 26.59 -3.14 13.19
CA ALA A 146 25.36 -3.86 12.87
C ALA A 146 24.33 -3.87 14.04
N THR A 147 24.58 -3.13 15.13
CA THR A 147 23.65 -3.11 16.27
C THR A 147 22.44 -2.23 15.97
N GLY A 148 21.24 -2.69 16.34
CA GLY A 148 19.98 -1.96 16.13
C GLY A 148 20.02 -0.50 16.61
N PRO A 149 20.51 -0.20 17.84
CA PRO A 149 20.64 1.18 18.32
C PRO A 149 21.55 2.05 17.43
N LYS A 150 22.66 1.52 16.93
CA LYS A 150 23.58 2.27 16.07
C LYS A 150 22.99 2.50 14.68
N ILE A 151 22.38 1.48 14.07
CA ILE A 151 21.66 1.59 12.79
C ILE A 151 20.58 2.67 12.89
N LYS A 152 19.74 2.64 13.94
CA LYS A 152 18.66 3.61 14.16
C LYS A 152 19.14 5.06 14.05
N THR A 153 20.31 5.37 14.60
CA THR A 153 20.85 6.75 14.57
C THR A 153 21.26 7.22 13.18
N GLN A 154 21.48 6.30 12.23
CA GLN A 154 21.98 6.62 10.90
C GLN A 154 20.91 6.56 9.80
N LEU A 155 19.71 6.03 10.07
CA LEU A 155 18.65 5.86 9.06
C LEU A 155 18.35 7.15 8.28
N ARG A 156 18.18 8.29 8.98
CA ARG A 156 17.98 9.60 8.31
C ARG A 156 19.19 10.04 7.49
N ALA A 157 20.39 9.81 8.01
CA ALA A 157 21.63 10.32 7.43
C ALA A 157 22.07 9.59 6.16
N VAL A 158 21.43 8.45 5.83
CA VAL A 158 21.70 7.68 4.61
C VAL A 158 20.59 7.81 3.56
N SER A 159 19.50 8.51 3.86
CA SER A 159 18.32 8.57 2.99
C SER A 159 17.74 9.96 2.86
N GLY A 160 18.55 11.02 3.01
CA GLY A 160 18.07 12.40 2.96
C GLY A 160 19.15 13.40 2.51
N PRO A 161 18.76 14.64 2.16
CA PRO A 161 19.71 15.73 1.95
C PRO A 161 20.65 15.91 3.16
N PRO A 162 21.90 16.38 2.96
CA PRO A 162 22.49 16.88 1.70
C PRO A 162 23.12 15.79 0.82
N GLY A 163 22.90 14.50 1.12
CA GLY A 163 23.63 13.41 0.51
C GLY A 163 23.41 13.24 -1.00
N LYS A 164 24.40 12.64 -1.68
CA LYS A 164 24.30 12.32 -3.11
C LYS A 164 23.22 11.26 -3.35
N LYS A 165 22.27 11.57 -4.24
CA LYS A 165 21.19 10.66 -4.65
C LYS A 165 21.73 9.40 -5.34
N LEU A 166 21.42 8.24 -4.79
CA LEU A 166 21.86 6.93 -5.27
C LEU A 166 20.74 5.90 -5.10
N THR A 167 20.54 5.04 -6.10
CA THR A 167 19.64 3.89 -5.99
C THR A 167 20.41 2.63 -5.66
N TYR A 168 19.70 1.52 -5.41
CA TYR A 168 20.32 0.21 -5.15
C TYR A 168 21.24 -0.27 -6.30
N LYS A 169 21.11 0.28 -7.52
CA LYS A 169 22.02 -0.01 -8.64
C LYS A 169 23.44 0.53 -8.42
N LYS A 170 23.65 1.41 -7.44
CA LYS A 170 24.93 2.08 -7.12
C LYS A 170 25.32 1.85 -5.66
N LEU A 171 24.99 0.69 -5.08
CA LEU A 171 25.33 0.36 -3.69
C LEU A 171 26.85 0.36 -3.45
N ASP A 172 27.64 -0.10 -4.43
CA ASP A 172 29.10 -0.08 -4.35
C ASP A 172 29.63 1.36 -4.21
N GLN A 173 29.06 2.31 -4.96
CA GLN A 173 29.37 3.73 -4.85
C GLN A 173 28.89 4.29 -3.50
N ALA A 174 27.70 3.91 -3.05
CA ALA A 174 27.15 4.34 -1.77
C ALA A 174 28.05 3.92 -0.60
N VAL A 175 28.49 2.66 -0.58
CA VAL A 175 29.42 2.12 0.42
C VAL A 175 30.75 2.88 0.41
N LYS A 176 31.35 3.10 -0.78
CA LYS A 176 32.60 3.87 -0.90
C LYS A 176 32.47 5.29 -0.35
N LEU A 177 31.35 5.97 -0.61
CA LEU A 177 31.09 7.32 -0.09
C LEU A 177 30.94 7.31 1.43
N LEU A 178 30.17 6.37 1.98
CA LEU A 178 29.96 6.24 3.42
C LEU A 178 31.26 5.96 4.17
N LEU A 179 32.09 5.05 3.65
CA LEU A 179 33.41 4.73 4.24
C LEU A 179 34.38 5.92 4.15
N ALA A 180 34.21 6.80 3.17
CA ALA A 180 34.96 8.05 3.06
C ALA A 180 34.35 9.22 3.88
N GLY A 181 33.35 8.94 4.72
CA GLY A 181 32.68 9.95 5.56
C GLY A 181 31.77 10.91 4.79
N LYS A 182 31.42 10.61 3.53
CA LYS A 182 30.56 11.45 2.69
C LYS A 182 29.09 11.06 2.84
N ASP A 183 28.20 12.05 2.69
CA ASP A 183 26.76 11.83 2.79
C ASP A 183 26.16 11.26 1.49
N ILE A 184 25.17 10.39 1.68
CA ILE A 184 24.38 9.78 0.60
C ILE A 184 22.89 10.02 0.85
N ASN A 185 22.10 10.01 -0.22
CA ASN A 185 20.66 9.96 -0.15
C ASN A 185 20.20 8.71 -0.95
N TYR A 186 19.88 7.63 -0.24
CA TYR A 186 19.32 6.44 -0.85
C TYR A 186 17.90 6.69 -1.38
N GLU A 187 17.74 6.55 -2.69
CA GLU A 187 16.46 6.61 -3.38
C GLU A 187 16.01 5.18 -3.76
N GLY A 188 14.95 4.73 -3.09
CA GLY A 188 14.49 3.36 -3.13
C GLY A 188 13.59 2.99 -4.30
N ALA A 189 13.22 1.71 -4.34
CA ALA A 189 12.23 1.14 -5.26
C ALA A 189 10.80 1.58 -4.91
N TRP A 190 10.54 1.87 -3.64
CA TRP A 190 9.27 2.34 -3.12
C TRP A 190 9.15 3.86 -3.07
N GLY A 191 10.28 4.57 -3.08
CA GLY A 191 10.30 6.04 -3.14
C GLY A 191 11.61 6.62 -2.60
N PRO A 192 11.78 7.94 -2.69
CA PRO A 192 12.62 8.65 -1.74
C PRO A 192 12.10 8.36 -0.33
N ILE A 193 12.98 7.88 0.54
CA ILE A 193 12.58 7.55 1.91
C ILE A 193 12.57 8.83 2.74
N ASP A 194 13.66 9.63 2.69
CA ASP A 194 13.73 10.99 3.26
C ASP A 194 13.10 11.08 4.67
N TRP A 195 13.48 10.15 5.56
CA TRP A 195 12.93 10.05 6.91
C TRP A 195 12.94 11.40 7.65
N ASP A 196 11.78 11.80 8.17
CA ASP A 196 11.63 12.99 8.98
C ASP A 196 12.07 12.75 10.44
N LYS A 197 11.91 13.78 11.29
CA LYS A 197 12.28 13.70 12.71
C LYS A 197 11.45 12.68 13.52
N ASN A 198 10.22 12.39 13.07
CA ASN A 198 9.30 11.44 13.70
C ASN A 198 9.55 10.00 13.23
N GLY A 199 10.31 9.84 12.14
CA GLY A 199 10.50 8.55 11.49
C GLY A 199 9.39 8.22 10.52
N ASP A 200 8.79 9.23 9.88
CA ASP A 200 7.88 9.11 8.74
C ASP A 200 8.66 9.38 7.44
N PRO A 201 8.32 8.72 6.32
CA PRO A 201 8.96 9.02 5.04
C PRO A 201 8.59 10.42 4.56
N GLY A 202 9.53 11.12 3.91
CA GLY A 202 9.34 12.49 3.43
C GLY A 202 8.35 12.63 2.27
N SER A 203 7.89 11.51 1.71
CA SER A 203 6.74 11.47 0.82
C SER A 203 6.08 10.10 0.79
N ALA A 204 4.77 10.06 0.54
CA ALA A 204 4.01 8.84 0.26
C ALA A 204 3.13 9.06 -0.97
N VAL A 205 3.13 8.11 -1.90
CA VAL A 205 2.25 8.15 -3.07
C VAL A 205 1.15 7.12 -2.88
N TYR A 206 -0.09 7.54 -3.01
CA TYR A 206 -1.26 6.68 -3.03
C TYR A 206 -1.90 6.70 -4.40
N GLU A 207 -2.47 5.57 -4.79
CA GLU A 207 -3.33 5.49 -5.97
C GLU A 207 -4.79 5.31 -5.58
N ILE A 208 -5.66 5.79 -6.48
CA ILE A 208 -7.03 5.32 -6.60
C ILE A 208 -7.03 4.29 -7.72
N TRP A 209 -7.34 3.04 -7.37
CA TRP A 209 -7.42 1.95 -8.34
C TRP A 209 -8.88 1.62 -8.68
N ARG A 210 -9.08 1.02 -9.85
CA ARG A 210 -10.38 0.50 -10.30
C ARG A 210 -10.21 -0.89 -10.89
N TYR A 211 -11.11 -1.79 -10.53
CA TYR A 211 -11.24 -3.09 -11.18
C TYR A 211 -12.18 -2.99 -12.38
N SER A 212 -11.70 -3.45 -13.53
CA SER A 212 -12.49 -3.55 -14.76
C SER A 212 -11.93 -4.61 -15.68
N ASN A 213 -12.81 -5.40 -16.33
CA ASN A 213 -12.43 -6.39 -17.34
C ASN A 213 -11.36 -7.40 -16.84
N GLY A 214 -11.46 -7.84 -15.59
CA GLY A 214 -10.51 -8.81 -15.03
C GLY A 214 -9.18 -8.22 -14.55
N GLN A 215 -9.01 -6.89 -14.56
CA GLN A 215 -7.75 -6.24 -14.21
C GLN A 215 -7.96 -5.05 -13.27
N ILE A 216 -6.97 -4.77 -12.43
CA ILE A 216 -6.90 -3.56 -11.63
C ILE A 216 -6.01 -2.54 -12.35
N THR A 217 -6.55 -1.33 -12.53
CA THR A 217 -5.82 -0.21 -13.13
C THR A 217 -5.78 0.98 -12.18
N THR A 218 -4.64 1.66 -12.16
CA THR A 218 -4.48 2.94 -11.47
C THR A 218 -5.23 4.03 -12.24
N GLN A 219 -6.18 4.70 -11.59
CA GLN A 219 -6.95 5.79 -12.18
C GLN A 219 -6.29 7.15 -11.92
N LYS A 220 -5.74 7.32 -10.73
CA LYS A 220 -5.11 8.56 -10.27
C LYS A 220 -4.09 8.26 -9.19
N THR A 221 -3.02 9.04 -9.13
CA THR A 221 -2.10 9.09 -7.99
C THR A 221 -2.24 10.39 -7.20
N ILE A 222 -1.93 10.32 -5.91
CA ILE A 222 -1.95 11.43 -4.95
C ILE A 222 -0.66 11.34 -4.15
N THR A 223 0.17 12.39 -4.20
CA THR A 223 1.41 12.47 -3.42
C THR A 223 1.17 13.28 -2.16
N PHE A 224 1.45 12.68 -1.01
CA PHE A 224 1.48 13.34 0.28
C PHE A 224 2.93 13.64 0.64
N LYS A 225 3.17 14.85 1.13
CA LYS A 225 4.42 15.26 1.73
C LYS A 225 4.08 15.79 3.13
N PRO A 226 4.53 15.12 4.20
CA PRO A 226 4.32 15.60 5.55
C PRO A 226 5.03 16.93 5.82
#